data_AF-A0A7W9BD69-F1
#
_entry.id   AF-A0A7W9BD69-F1
#
_cell.length_a   1.000
_cell.length_b   1.000
_cell.length_c   1.000
_cell.angle_alpha   90.00
_cell.angle_beta   90.00
_cell.angle_gamma   90.00
#
_symmetry.space_group_name_H-M   'P 1'
#
loop_
_entity.id
_entity.type
_entity.pdbx_description
1 polymer ?
#
loop_
_entity_poly.entity_id
_entity_poly.type
_entity_poly.pdbx_seq_one_letter_code
_entity_poly.pdbx_strand_id
1 'polypeptide(L)'
;MTRRGERLAALLGRVDYELGVIAASRSIYPLGSLLLPRPNDGRVSVASTHVPGLSSHVVLPTTHPGIVNNRACIEQAVTFLRSGSFAP
;
A
#
# COMPACT_ATOMS: atom_id res chain seq x y z
N MET A 1 -10.51 3.76 -13.18
CA MET A 1 -10.06 3.77 -11.77
C MET A 1 -11.07 2.99 -10.93
N THR A 2 -10.63 2.00 -10.17
CA THR A 2 -11.50 1.27 -9.23
C THR A 2 -11.87 2.18 -8.07
N ARG A 3 -13.16 2.26 -7.72
CA ARG A 3 -13.64 3.03 -6.57
C ARG A 3 -14.19 2.08 -5.52
N ARG A 4 -13.95 2.38 -4.24
CA ARG A 4 -14.60 1.71 -3.12
C ARG A 4 -15.98 2.34 -2.95
N GLY A 5 -17.04 1.65 -3.36
CA GLY A 5 -18.41 2.13 -3.15
C GLY A 5 -18.79 2.11 -1.66
N GLU A 6 -19.62 3.06 -1.24
CA GLU A 6 -20.04 3.21 0.17
C GLU A 6 -20.69 1.92 0.72
N ARG A 7 -21.54 1.27 -0.09
CA ARG A 7 -22.16 -0.01 0.27
C ARG A 7 -21.12 -1.10 0.55
N LEU A 8 -20.08 -1.20 -0.28
CA LEU A 8 -19.00 -2.18 -0.07
C LEU A 8 -18.18 -1.84 1.16
N ALA A 9 -17.90 -0.55 1.41
CA ALA A 9 -17.19 -0.11 2.60
C ALA A 9 -17.97 -0.43 3.88
N ALA A 10 -19.29 -0.23 3.88
CA ALA A 10 -20.15 -0.56 5.01
C ALA A 10 -20.23 -2.08 5.27
N LEU A 11 -20.26 -2.89 4.21
CA LEU A 11 -20.27 -4.35 4.31
C LEU A 11 -18.94 -4.91 4.84
N LEU A 12 -17.80 -4.38 4.39
CA LEU A 12 -16.48 -4.85 4.80
C LEU A 12 -16.04 -4.26 6.16
N GLY A 13 -16.59 -3.12 6.56
CA GLY A 13 -16.30 -2.49 7.83
C GLY A 13 -14.86 -1.99 7.97
N ARG A 14 -14.47 -1.78 9.23
CA ARG A 14 -13.11 -1.43 9.64
C ARG A 14 -12.31 -2.71 9.86
N VAL A 15 -11.01 -2.67 9.55
CA VAL A 15 -10.10 -3.76 9.89
C VAL A 15 -9.96 -3.89 11.41
N ASP A 16 -10.13 -5.09 11.93
CA ASP A 16 -10.17 -5.44 13.36
C ASP A 16 -9.02 -6.37 13.80
N TYR A 17 -8.01 -6.55 12.94
CA TYR A 17 -6.79 -7.28 13.19
C TYR A 17 -5.56 -6.43 12.86
N GLU A 18 -4.37 -6.87 13.28
CA GLU A 18 -3.12 -6.16 12.96
C GLU A 18 -2.85 -6.18 11.44
N LEU A 19 -2.99 -5.02 10.81
CA LEU A 19 -2.77 -4.85 9.38
C LEU A 19 -1.67 -3.83 9.12
N GLY A 20 -0.60 -4.31 8.49
CA GLY A 20 0.47 -3.50 7.91
C GLY A 20 0.31 -3.41 6.39
N VAL A 21 0.49 -2.22 5.83
CA VAL A 21 0.49 -2.00 4.37
C VAL A 21 1.81 -1.39 3.91
N ILE A 22 2.49 -2.08 2.99
CA ILE A 22 3.68 -1.60 2.29
C ILE A 22 3.26 -1.11 0.89
N ALA A 23 3.44 0.17 0.59
CA ALA A 23 3.08 0.76 -0.68
C ALA A 23 4.30 1.18 -1.52
N ALA A 24 4.18 1.10 -2.85
CA ALA A 24 5.21 1.57 -3.78
C ALA A 24 4.93 3.00 -4.26
N SER A 25 5.99 3.76 -4.56
CA SER A 25 5.89 5.17 -4.99
C SER A 25 6.60 5.53 -6.29
N ARG A 26 7.19 4.55 -7.00
CA ARG A 26 7.81 4.78 -8.32
C ARG A 26 7.03 4.08 -9.42
N SER A 27 7.00 4.71 -10.59
CA SER A 27 6.34 4.15 -11.76
C SER A 27 7.31 3.93 -12.91
N ILE A 28 7.10 2.85 -13.64
CA ILE A 28 7.67 2.60 -14.99
C ILE A 28 6.61 2.70 -16.08
N TYR A 29 5.40 3.16 -15.73
CA TYR A 29 4.25 3.29 -16.62
C TYR A 29 3.88 4.77 -16.77
N PRO A 30 4.42 5.49 -17.76
CA PRO A 30 4.27 6.95 -17.86
C PRO A 30 2.80 7.39 -17.91
N LEU A 31 2.00 6.77 -18.78
CA LEU A 31 0.58 7.10 -18.94
C LEU A 31 -0.25 6.72 -17.71
N GLY A 32 0.01 5.56 -17.11
CA GLY A 32 -0.71 5.10 -15.92
C GLY A 32 -0.44 5.99 -14.70
N SER A 33 0.80 6.43 -14.50
CA SER A 33 1.19 7.27 -13.37
C SER A 33 0.61 8.68 -13.44
N LEU A 34 0.46 9.25 -14.65
CA LEU A 34 -0.10 10.59 -14.85
C LEU A 34 -1.58 10.68 -14.49
N LEU A 35 -2.33 9.59 -14.61
CA LEU A 35 -3.76 9.53 -14.32
C LEU A 35 -4.06 9.28 -12.84
N LEU A 36 -3.08 8.85 -12.04
CA LEU A 36 -3.25 8.48 -10.64
C LEU A 36 -2.80 9.61 -9.70
N PRO A 37 -3.48 9.79 -8.54
CA PRO A 37 -2.97 10.65 -7.48
C PRO A 37 -1.54 10.27 -7.10
N ARG A 38 -0.70 11.27 -6.81
CA ARG A 38 0.68 11.05 -6.34
C ARG A 38 0.73 11.01 -4.81
N PRO A 39 1.65 10.23 -4.21
CA PRO A 39 2.55 9.26 -4.86
C PRO A 39 1.81 8.00 -5.35
N ASN A 40 2.34 7.36 -6.39
CA ASN A 40 1.79 6.12 -6.97
C ASN A 40 2.87 5.26 -7.61
N ASP A 41 2.56 3.98 -7.82
CA ASP A 41 3.45 3.00 -8.45
C ASP A 41 3.18 2.79 -9.96
N GLY A 42 2.32 3.62 -10.55
CA GLY A 42 1.81 3.48 -11.92
C GLY A 42 0.54 2.63 -12.09
N ARG A 43 0.08 1.95 -11.03
CA ARG A 43 -1.15 1.16 -11.02
C ARG A 43 -2.06 1.53 -9.85
N VAL A 44 -1.47 1.80 -8.69
CA VAL A 44 -2.12 2.07 -7.41
C VAL A 44 -1.55 3.35 -6.81
N SER A 45 -2.42 4.24 -6.34
CA SER A 45 -2.00 5.40 -5.56
C SER A 45 -1.77 5.02 -4.10
N VAL A 46 -0.79 5.63 -3.45
CA VAL A 46 -0.53 5.41 -2.02
C VAL A 46 -1.76 5.73 -1.17
N ALA A 47 -2.52 6.77 -1.54
CA ALA A 47 -3.77 7.12 -0.86
C ALA A 47 -4.80 5.97 -0.90
N SER A 48 -4.92 5.25 -2.03
CA SER A 48 -5.84 4.11 -2.16
C SER A 48 -5.47 2.90 -1.30
N THR A 49 -4.22 2.84 -0.81
CA THR A 49 -3.75 1.74 0.06
C THR A 49 -4.11 1.93 1.53
N HIS A 50 -4.58 3.13 1.92
CA HIS A 50 -5.03 3.39 3.28
C HIS A 50 -6.43 2.83 3.51
N VAL A 51 -6.62 2.15 4.63
CA VAL A 51 -7.92 1.61 5.07
C VAL A 51 -8.16 1.92 6.54
N PRO A 52 -9.43 2.12 6.96
CA PRO A 52 -9.75 2.27 8.37
C PRO A 52 -9.30 1.05 9.17
N GLY A 53 -8.62 1.27 10.29
CA GLY A 53 -8.13 0.18 11.16
C GLY A 53 -6.71 -0.30 10.86
N LEU A 54 -6.01 0.31 9.91
CA LEU A 54 -4.60 0.05 9.66
C LEU A 54 -3.73 0.30 10.91
N SER A 55 -2.87 -0.67 11.26
CA SER A 55 -1.91 -0.54 12.36
C SER A 55 -0.64 0.21 11.94
N SER A 56 -0.15 -0.04 10.73
CA SER A 56 1.11 0.52 10.24
C SER A 56 1.11 0.70 8.72
N HIS A 57 1.72 1.79 8.23
CA HIS A 57 1.88 2.09 6.81
C HIS A 57 3.33 2.46 6.51
N VAL A 58 3.90 1.95 5.43
CA VAL A 58 5.21 2.40 4.94
C VAL A 58 5.20 2.52 3.42
N VAL A 59 5.88 3.54 2.91
CA VAL A 59 6.01 3.81 1.48
C VAL A 59 7.46 3.57 1.06
N LEU A 60 7.68 2.69 0.09
CA LEU A 60 8.99 2.36 -0.43
C LEU A 60 9.21 2.93 -1.84
N PRO A 61 10.41 3.43 -2.14
CA PRO A 61 10.75 3.97 -3.46
C PRO A 61 11.05 2.84 -4.47
N THR A 62 10.05 1.99 -4.73
CA THR A 62 10.08 0.87 -5.68
C THR A 62 8.90 0.94 -6.66
N THR A 63 8.90 0.05 -7.65
CA THR A 63 7.87 -0.04 -8.69
C THR A 63 6.81 -1.08 -8.35
N HIS A 64 5.65 -0.98 -9.00
CA HIS A 64 4.56 -1.94 -8.83
C HIS A 64 5.00 -3.41 -8.98
N PRO A 65 5.62 -3.86 -10.10
CA PRO A 65 6.07 -5.24 -10.20
C PRO A 65 7.30 -5.54 -9.31
N GLY A 66 8.08 -4.51 -8.97
CA GLY A 66 9.32 -4.67 -8.20
C GLY A 66 9.11 -4.81 -6.70
N ILE A 67 7.93 -4.47 -6.15
CA ILE A 67 7.71 -4.40 -4.71
C ILE A 67 7.91 -5.75 -4.01
N VAL A 68 7.44 -6.86 -4.61
CA VAL A 68 7.50 -8.20 -4.00
C VAL A 68 8.92 -8.76 -3.89
N ASN A 69 9.81 -8.36 -4.80
CA ASN A 69 11.23 -8.78 -4.81
C ASN A 69 12.15 -7.72 -4.20
N ASN A 70 11.59 -6.62 -3.66
CA ASN A 70 12.38 -5.54 -3.09
C ASN A 70 12.87 -5.94 -1.70
N ARG A 71 14.20 -5.90 -1.49
CA ARG A 71 14.82 -6.26 -0.20
C ARG A 71 14.23 -5.48 0.99
N ALA A 72 14.00 -4.18 0.84
CA ALA A 72 13.40 -3.38 1.91
C ALA A 72 11.94 -3.76 2.17
N CYS A 73 11.17 -4.15 1.14
CA CYS A 73 9.81 -4.68 1.34
C CYS A 73 9.83 -5.97 2.15
N ILE A 74 10.74 -6.90 1.82
CA ILE A 74 10.89 -8.17 2.53
C ILE A 74 11.29 -7.91 4.00
N GLU A 75 12.26 -7.02 4.23
CA GLU A 75 12.70 -6.64 5.59
C GLU A 75 11.58 -6.00 6.42
N GLN A 76 10.78 -5.12 5.80
CA GLN A 76 9.63 -4.50 6.46
C GLN A 76 8.53 -5.53 6.78
N ALA A 77 8.25 -6.46 5.87
CA ALA A 77 7.28 -7.53 6.12
C ALA A 77 7.73 -8.44 7.27
N VAL A 78 9.01 -8.85 7.30
CA VAL A 78 9.57 -9.65 8.39
C VAL A 78 9.53 -8.88 9.72
N THR A 79 9.84 -7.59 9.72
CA THR A 79 9.75 -6.75 10.91
C THR A 79 8.32 -6.69 11.44
N PHE A 80 7.34 -6.39 10.58
CA PHE A 80 5.94 -6.32 10.96
C PHE A 80 5.44 -7.64 11.54
N LEU A 81 5.80 -8.77 10.93
CA LEU A 81 5.42 -10.10 11.45
C LEU A 81 6.01 -10.42 12.83
N ARG A 82 7.10 -9.75 13.23
CA ARG A 82 7.75 -9.95 14.53
C ARG A 82 7.26 -8.99 15.60
N SER A 83 6.91 -7.76 15.24
CA SER A 83 6.66 -6.67 16.20
C SER A 83 5.29 -5.99 16.06
N GLY A 84 4.50 -6.31 15.03
CA GLY A 84 3.24 -5.63 14.72
C GLY A 84 3.42 -4.22 14.13
N SER A 85 4.64 -3.81 13.78
CA SER A 85 4.93 -2.47 13.24
C SER A 85 6.11 -2.48 12.27
N PHE A 86 6.13 -1.53 11.33
CA PHE A 86 7.26 -1.34 10.41
C PHE A 86 8.46 -0.70 11.12
N ALA A 87 9.66 -0.94 10.61
CA ALA A 87 10.85 -0.23 11.05
C ALA A 87 10.80 1.25 10.60
N PRO A 88 11.31 2.20 11.41
CA PRO A 88 11.36 3.63 11.07
C PRO A 88 12.07 3.95 9.76
#